data_AF-W2KVT1-F1
#
_entry.id   AF-W2KVT1-F1
#
_cell.length_a   1.000
_cell.length_b   1.000
_cell.length_c   1.000
_cell.angle_alpha   90.00
_cell.angle_beta   90.00
_cell.angle_gamma   90.00
#
_symmetry.space_group_name_H-M   'P 1'
#
loop_
_entity.id
_entity.type
_entity.pdbx_description
1 polymer ?
#
loop_
_entity_poly.entity_id
_entity_poly.type
_entity_poly.pdbx_seq_one_letter_code
_entity_poly.pdbx_strand_id
1 'polypeptide(L)'
;TFDLPIKRNDKAAGSIVVKVKSHPMPAIGNGQLQQVGPVHYSVHSSYINGLITDTTTDEDKRESFAYHVQLHDIPNFLAQDNEWNHNHQSVVKIFSPDHPEAPMLRKAIATEHAMVYKHDADTVYGEFNGPADFFNLLHDGKRLDKPVLFTYAIIETGWYFSETGAAFFKDILSKHMLHSGAQFNVKYAGEFHIEQEPSGEFKLFIDNNSGTYAPPKEELPQLKALLETNFPGIAIEALDRSSPELKEKRKEILDAWAA
;
A
#
# COMPACT_ATOMS: atom_id res chain seq x y z
N THR A 1 -15.32 -28.44 -0.63
CA THR A 1 -16.39 -27.45 -0.40
C THR A 1 -16.05 -26.71 0.86
N PHE A 2 -16.02 -25.39 0.81
CA PHE A 2 -15.78 -24.51 1.94
C PHE A 2 -17.09 -23.79 2.26
N ASP A 3 -17.47 -23.78 3.53
CA ASP A 3 -18.61 -23.01 4.03
C ASP A 3 -18.06 -21.79 4.77
N LEU A 4 -18.37 -20.61 4.26
CA LEU A 4 -17.92 -19.33 4.79
C LEU A 4 -19.11 -18.66 5.49
N PRO A 5 -19.19 -18.72 6.83
CA PRO A 5 -20.32 -18.16 7.56
C PRO A 5 -20.32 -16.63 7.45
N ILE A 6 -21.47 -16.07 7.12
CA ILE A 6 -21.71 -14.63 7.11
C ILE A 6 -22.28 -14.25 8.48
N LYS A 7 -21.68 -13.23 9.11
CA LYS A 7 -22.22 -12.62 10.33
C LYS A 7 -22.59 -11.17 10.07
N ARG A 8 -23.66 -10.70 10.72
CA ARG A 8 -24.05 -9.29 10.80
C ARG A 8 -24.21 -8.93 12.27
N ASN A 9 -23.40 -7.99 12.77
CA ASN A 9 -23.33 -7.62 14.19
C ASN A 9 -23.16 -8.86 15.09
N ASP A 10 -22.17 -9.70 14.77
CA ASP A 10 -21.86 -10.97 15.44
C ASP A 10 -22.94 -12.05 15.43
N LYS A 11 -24.12 -11.77 14.84
CA LYS A 11 -25.20 -12.75 14.66
C LYS A 11 -25.04 -13.46 13.32
N ALA A 12 -25.33 -14.76 13.30
CA ALA A 12 -25.37 -15.53 12.06
C ALA A 12 -26.37 -14.89 11.08
N ALA A 13 -25.90 -14.62 9.86
CA ALA A 13 -26.65 -13.93 8.81
C ALA A 13 -26.70 -14.70 7.48
N GLY A 14 -26.00 -15.82 7.37
CA GLY A 14 -26.00 -16.69 6.19
C GLY A 14 -24.69 -17.45 6.03
N SER A 15 -24.49 -18.02 4.84
CA SER A 15 -23.27 -18.74 4.46
C SER A 15 -23.00 -18.59 2.97
N ILE A 16 -21.74 -18.38 2.59
CA ILE A 16 -21.26 -18.53 1.21
C ILE A 16 -20.65 -19.92 1.08
N VAL A 17 -21.17 -20.73 0.16
CA VAL A 17 -20.66 -22.08 -0.10
C VAL A 17 -19.76 -22.07 -1.33
N VAL A 18 -18.46 -22.22 -1.13
CA VAL A 18 -17.47 -22.29 -2.21
C VAL A 18 -17.17 -23.75 -2.55
N LYS A 19 -17.53 -24.18 -3.76
CA LYS A 19 -17.21 -25.53 -4.26
C LYS A 19 -16.05 -25.44 -5.24
N VAL A 20 -14.87 -25.89 -4.80
CA VAL A 20 -13.71 -26.05 -5.67
C VAL A 20 -13.79 -27.42 -6.35
N LYS A 21 -13.81 -27.42 -7.69
CA LYS A 21 -13.60 -28.62 -8.50
C LYS A 21 -12.17 -28.55 -9.05
N SER A 22 -11.30 -29.44 -8.59
CA SER A 22 -9.95 -29.57 -9.10
C SER A 22 -9.89 -30.63 -10.19
N HIS A 23 -9.08 -30.37 -11.21
CA HIS A 23 -8.75 -31.33 -12.26
C HIS A 23 -7.24 -31.51 -12.27
N PRO A 24 -6.72 -32.75 -12.24
CA PRO A 24 -5.28 -32.98 -12.35
C PRO A 24 -4.81 -32.50 -13.72
N MET A 25 -3.79 -31.64 -13.71
CA MET A 25 -3.14 -31.10 -14.91
C MET A 25 -1.65 -31.48 -14.85
N PRO A 26 -1.03 -31.89 -15.96
CA PRO A 26 0.42 -32.01 -16.00
C PRO A 26 1.06 -30.65 -15.72
N ALA A 27 2.16 -30.64 -14.96
CA ALA A 27 2.92 -29.43 -14.70
C ALA A 27 3.43 -28.84 -16.03
N ILE A 28 3.19 -27.54 -16.23
CA ILE A 28 3.75 -26.77 -17.35
C ILE A 28 4.93 -25.96 -16.81
N GLY A 29 6.05 -25.94 -17.53
CA GLY A 29 7.24 -25.21 -17.10
C GLY A 29 7.83 -25.76 -15.80
N ASN A 30 8.04 -24.88 -14.81
CA ASN A 30 8.58 -25.25 -13.49
C ASN A 30 7.51 -25.75 -12.50
N GLY A 31 6.23 -25.80 -12.91
CA GLY A 31 5.13 -26.25 -12.05
C GLY A 31 4.76 -25.27 -10.92
N GLN A 32 5.27 -24.04 -10.93
CA GLN A 32 4.82 -23.02 -9.99
C GLN A 32 3.41 -22.55 -10.32
N LEU A 33 2.60 -22.40 -9.28
CA LEU A 33 1.29 -21.76 -9.40
C LEU A 33 1.50 -20.26 -9.57
N GLN A 34 0.78 -19.69 -10.54
CA GLN A 34 0.78 -18.26 -10.82
C GLN A 34 -0.62 -17.71 -10.60
N GLN A 35 -0.69 -16.54 -9.98
CA GLN A 35 -1.91 -15.76 -9.91
C GLN A 35 -2.09 -15.03 -11.24
N VAL A 36 -3.24 -15.22 -11.87
CA VAL A 36 -3.57 -14.66 -13.18
C VAL A 36 -4.92 -13.98 -13.12
N GLY A 37 -5.08 -12.93 -13.94
CA GLY A 37 -6.28 -12.11 -13.98
C GLY A 37 -5.96 -10.63 -13.86
N PRO A 38 -6.98 -9.78 -13.80
CA PRO A 38 -6.79 -8.36 -13.57
C PRO A 38 -6.31 -8.11 -12.13
N VAL A 39 -5.51 -7.07 -11.95
CA VAL A 39 -5.12 -6.59 -10.62
C VAL A 39 -6.26 -5.74 -10.07
N HIS A 40 -6.80 -6.14 -8.92
CA HIS A 40 -7.90 -5.44 -8.27
C HIS A 40 -7.41 -4.41 -7.26
N TYR A 41 -8.21 -3.36 -7.04
CA TYR A 41 -7.95 -2.37 -6.01
C TYR A 41 -9.21 -2.02 -5.23
N SER A 42 -9.01 -1.53 -4.01
CA SER A 42 -10.00 -0.80 -3.25
C SER A 42 -9.43 0.54 -2.77
N VAL A 43 -10.26 1.57 -2.88
CA VAL A 43 -9.99 2.90 -2.31
C VAL A 43 -10.89 3.05 -1.09
N HIS A 44 -10.24 3.28 0.04
CA HIS A 44 -10.90 3.49 1.31
C HIS A 44 -10.76 4.95 1.65
N SER A 45 -11.90 5.61 1.75
CA SER A 45 -11.92 6.93 2.32
C SER A 45 -11.91 6.80 3.83
N SER A 46 -10.96 7.45 4.48
CA SER A 46 -10.82 7.41 5.92
C SER A 46 -11.83 8.31 6.66
N TYR A 47 -12.91 8.70 5.97
CA TYR A 47 -14.00 9.46 6.54
C TYR A 47 -14.75 8.70 7.62
N ILE A 48 -14.35 8.95 8.86
CA ILE A 48 -15.11 8.54 10.03
C ILE A 48 -16.44 9.30 10.01
N ASN A 49 -17.52 8.58 9.69
CA ASN A 49 -18.90 9.01 9.86
C ASN A 49 -19.12 9.54 11.28
N GLY A 50 -19.02 10.86 11.46
CA GLY A 50 -19.15 11.55 12.74
C GLY A 50 -18.29 12.82 12.88
N LEU A 51 -17.20 12.95 12.12
CA LEU A 51 -16.31 14.13 12.15
C LEU A 51 -16.47 15.07 10.94
N ILE A 52 -17.62 15.03 10.25
CA ILE A 52 -17.87 15.84 9.05
C ILE A 52 -19.20 16.57 9.10
N THR A 53 -19.09 17.88 8.83
CA THR A 53 -20.14 18.81 8.39
C THR A 53 -20.11 18.91 6.87
N ASP A 54 -21.18 19.38 6.23
CA ASP A 54 -21.38 19.55 4.76
C ASP A 54 -20.32 20.44 4.01
N THR A 55 -19.18 20.75 4.60
CA THR A 55 -18.22 21.78 4.17
C THR A 55 -16.88 21.25 3.65
N THR A 56 -16.66 19.93 3.59
CA THR A 56 -15.38 19.32 3.17
C THR A 56 -15.20 19.33 1.65
N THR A 57 -14.05 19.80 1.15
CA THR A 57 -13.76 19.90 -0.29
C THR A 57 -13.33 18.56 -0.88
N ASP A 58 -13.43 18.38 -2.21
CA ASP A 58 -12.97 17.14 -2.87
C ASP A 58 -11.46 16.90 -2.73
N GLU A 59 -10.68 17.96 -2.52
CA GLU A 59 -9.25 17.89 -2.30
C GLU A 59 -8.91 17.34 -0.90
N ASP A 60 -9.68 17.76 0.11
CA ASP A 60 -9.60 17.18 1.46
C ASP A 60 -10.00 15.69 1.45
N LYS A 61 -10.90 15.29 0.53
CA LYS A 61 -11.27 13.87 0.29
C LYS A 61 -10.13 13.08 -0.30
N ARG A 62 -9.41 13.64 -1.27
CA ARG A 62 -8.31 12.93 -1.91
C ARG A 62 -7.13 12.74 -0.96
N GLU A 63 -6.80 13.76 -0.18
CA GLU A 63 -5.73 13.68 0.81
C GLU A 63 -5.97 12.57 1.86
N SER A 64 -7.24 12.19 2.09
CA SER A 64 -7.63 11.19 3.08
C SER A 64 -7.79 9.76 2.52
N PHE A 65 -7.50 9.54 1.23
CA PHE A 65 -7.62 8.22 0.62
C PHE A 65 -6.47 7.28 1.00
N ALA A 66 -6.85 6.05 1.31
CA ALA A 66 -5.96 4.91 1.44
C ALA A 66 -6.30 3.88 0.36
N TYR A 67 -5.27 3.36 -0.28
CA TYR A 67 -5.39 2.43 -1.40
C TYR A 67 -4.88 1.07 -0.96
N HIS A 68 -5.61 0.02 -1.36
CA HIS A 68 -5.16 -1.36 -1.30
C HIS A 68 -5.20 -1.94 -2.70
N VAL A 69 -4.06 -2.38 -3.21
CA VAL A 69 -3.93 -3.06 -4.50
C VAL A 69 -3.52 -4.50 -4.28
N GLN A 70 -4.30 -5.43 -4.83
CA GLN A 70 -4.09 -6.87 -4.69
C GLN A 70 -3.05 -7.35 -5.70
N LEU A 71 -1.76 -7.21 -5.35
CA LEU A 71 -0.67 -7.68 -6.21
C LEU A 71 -0.64 -9.21 -6.29
N HIS A 72 -0.40 -9.71 -7.50
CA HIS A 72 -0.17 -11.10 -7.81
C HIS A 72 1.24 -11.55 -7.48
N ASP A 73 1.36 -12.79 -7.03
CA ASP A 73 2.61 -13.55 -6.91
C ASP A 73 3.69 -12.89 -6.04
N ILE A 74 3.30 -12.06 -5.05
CA ILE A 74 4.24 -11.35 -4.16
C ILE A 74 5.35 -12.29 -3.62
N PRO A 75 5.06 -13.48 -3.05
CA PRO A 75 6.11 -14.35 -2.52
C PRO A 75 7.09 -14.89 -3.57
N ASN A 76 6.70 -14.93 -4.85
CA ASN A 76 7.57 -15.38 -5.93
C ASN A 76 8.63 -14.32 -6.28
N PHE A 77 8.31 -13.03 -6.15
CA PHE A 77 9.25 -11.93 -6.39
C PHE A 77 9.98 -11.51 -5.11
N LEU A 78 9.22 -11.27 -4.04
CA LEU A 78 9.68 -10.84 -2.73
C LEU A 78 9.62 -12.03 -1.76
N ALA A 79 10.57 -12.95 -1.91
CA ALA A 79 10.59 -14.18 -1.11
C ALA A 79 11.03 -13.95 0.35
N GLN A 80 11.81 -12.89 0.60
CA GLN A 80 12.31 -12.55 1.93
C GLN A 80 11.37 -11.57 2.64
N ASP A 81 11.27 -11.74 3.95
CA ASP A 81 10.57 -10.83 4.82
C ASP A 81 11.54 -9.81 5.41
N ASN A 82 11.13 -8.55 5.44
CA ASN A 82 11.88 -7.42 5.95
C ASN A 82 11.37 -7.04 7.34
N GLU A 83 12.19 -7.29 8.37
CA GLU A 83 11.86 -6.98 9.76
C GLU A 83 11.85 -5.46 10.01
N TRP A 84 11.07 -5.04 11.01
CA TRP A 84 11.12 -3.68 11.53
C TRP A 84 12.55 -3.24 11.91
N ASN A 85 12.81 -1.94 11.82
CA ASN A 85 14.11 -1.33 12.00
C ASN A 85 14.47 -1.14 13.48
N HIS A 86 15.43 -1.95 13.97
CA HIS A 86 15.88 -1.92 15.37
C HIS A 86 16.69 -0.66 15.73
N ASN A 87 17.12 0.12 14.75
CA ASN A 87 17.93 1.32 14.98
C ASN A 87 17.09 2.60 15.09
N HIS A 88 15.78 2.54 14.83
CA HIS A 88 14.91 3.71 14.86
C HIS A 88 14.13 3.80 16.18
N GLN A 89 14.46 4.78 17.02
CA GLN A 89 13.94 4.86 18.39
C GLN A 89 12.40 4.89 18.50
N SER A 90 11.70 5.57 17.59
CA SER A 90 10.24 5.54 17.60
C SER A 90 9.66 4.18 17.21
N VAL A 91 10.37 3.40 16.39
CA VAL A 91 9.96 2.05 15.97
C VAL A 91 10.23 1.07 17.10
N VAL A 92 11.39 1.18 17.76
CA VAL A 92 11.75 0.37 18.94
C VAL A 92 10.67 0.43 20.03
N LYS A 93 10.13 1.61 20.33
CA LYS A 93 9.03 1.78 21.31
C LYS A 93 7.75 1.01 20.97
N ILE A 94 7.54 0.72 19.69
CA ILE A 94 6.36 0.04 19.17
C ILE A 94 6.58 -1.47 19.12
N PHE A 95 7.77 -1.92 18.71
CA PHE A 95 8.01 -3.33 18.42
C PHE A 95 8.81 -4.08 19.47
N SER A 96 9.72 -3.41 20.19
CA SER A 96 10.63 -4.10 21.10
C SER A 96 9.88 -4.62 22.34
N PRO A 97 10.12 -5.88 22.75
CA PRO A 97 9.59 -6.41 24.01
C PRO A 97 10.13 -5.70 25.24
N ASP A 98 11.22 -4.92 25.11
CA ASP A 98 11.79 -4.13 26.21
C ASP A 98 10.90 -2.95 26.63
N HIS A 99 9.90 -2.61 25.81
CA HIS A 99 8.92 -1.57 26.08
C HIS A 99 7.60 -2.18 26.57
N PRO A 100 7.22 -2.00 27.85
CA PRO A 100 5.98 -2.54 28.39
C PRO A 100 4.72 -2.08 27.64
N GLU A 101 4.76 -0.88 27.05
CA GLU A 101 3.69 -0.27 26.27
C GLU A 101 3.55 -0.81 24.83
N ALA A 102 4.59 -1.48 24.30
CA ALA A 102 4.67 -1.91 22.90
C ALA A 102 3.46 -2.74 22.43
N PRO A 103 2.97 -3.77 23.18
CA PRO A 103 1.82 -4.57 22.74
C PRO A 103 0.54 -3.74 22.60
N MET A 104 0.33 -2.76 23.49
CA MET A 104 -0.84 -1.88 23.45
C MET A 104 -0.77 -0.94 22.26
N LEU A 105 0.40 -0.31 22.04
CA LEU A 105 0.61 0.60 20.92
C LEU A 105 0.46 -0.11 19.57
N ARG A 106 1.03 -1.31 19.42
CA ARG A 106 0.84 -2.11 18.20
C ARG A 106 -0.60 -2.51 17.97
N LYS A 107 -1.31 -2.91 19.02
CA LYS A 107 -2.73 -3.23 18.90
C LYS A 107 -3.55 -2.00 18.48
N ALA A 108 -3.21 -0.81 18.98
CA ALA A 108 -3.85 0.44 18.54
C ALA A 108 -3.63 0.68 17.03
N ILE A 109 -2.39 0.59 16.56
CA ILE A 109 -2.06 0.76 15.12
C ILE A 109 -2.73 -0.31 14.27
N ALA A 110 -2.75 -1.58 14.71
CA ALA A 110 -3.46 -2.65 13.99
C ALA A 110 -4.98 -2.41 13.93
N THR A 111 -5.55 -1.77 14.96
CA THR A 111 -6.96 -1.37 14.97
C THR A 111 -7.20 -0.21 14.00
N GLU A 112 -6.31 0.79 13.98
CA GLU A 112 -6.35 1.89 13.00
C GLU A 112 -6.26 1.37 11.57
N HIS A 113 -5.34 0.45 11.28
CA HIS A 113 -5.27 -0.24 9.98
C HIS A 113 -6.61 -0.86 9.60
N ALA A 114 -7.21 -1.63 10.52
CA ALA A 114 -8.49 -2.29 10.28
C ALA A 114 -9.65 -1.30 10.07
N MET A 115 -9.60 -0.11 10.67
CA MET A 115 -10.58 0.95 10.44
C MET A 115 -10.36 1.63 9.09
N VAL A 116 -9.11 1.97 8.74
CA VAL A 116 -8.75 2.66 7.50
C VAL A 116 -9.04 1.78 6.29
N TYR A 117 -8.71 0.49 6.35
CA TYR A 117 -8.94 -0.48 5.28
C TYR A 117 -10.24 -1.27 5.46
N LYS A 118 -11.18 -0.73 6.23
CA LYS A 118 -12.49 -1.36 6.39
C LYS A 118 -13.24 -1.31 5.05
N HIS A 119 -13.84 -2.45 4.71
CA HIS A 119 -14.75 -2.55 3.57
C HIS A 119 -16.18 -2.22 4.01
N ASP A 120 -16.72 -1.11 3.50
CA ASP A 120 -18.09 -0.67 3.74
C ASP A 120 -18.71 0.05 2.54
N ALA A 121 -19.81 0.78 2.77
CA ALA A 121 -20.62 1.36 1.70
C ALA A 121 -19.89 2.46 0.90
N ASP A 122 -18.86 3.07 1.49
CA ASP A 122 -18.08 4.16 0.89
C ASP A 122 -16.79 3.65 0.23
N THR A 123 -16.52 2.33 0.31
CA THR A 123 -15.36 1.72 -0.36
C THR A 123 -15.58 1.67 -1.86
N VAL A 124 -14.65 2.24 -2.62
CA VAL A 124 -14.64 2.16 -4.09
C VAL A 124 -13.81 0.96 -4.51
N TYR A 125 -14.33 0.13 -5.41
CA TYR A 125 -13.63 -1.04 -5.95
C TYR A 125 -13.41 -0.87 -7.45
N GLY A 126 -12.32 -1.44 -7.94
CA GLY A 126 -12.07 -1.52 -9.37
C GLY A 126 -11.00 -2.54 -9.72
N GLU A 127 -10.67 -2.56 -11.01
CA GLU A 127 -9.63 -3.40 -11.58
C GLU A 127 -8.85 -2.60 -12.62
N PHE A 128 -7.56 -2.89 -12.77
CA PHE A 128 -6.72 -2.24 -13.77
C PHE A 128 -6.77 -2.99 -15.09
N ASN A 129 -7.26 -2.35 -16.15
CA ASN A 129 -7.26 -2.88 -17.51
C ASN A 129 -6.02 -2.46 -18.30
N GLY A 130 -5.25 -1.49 -17.79
CA GLY A 130 -3.99 -1.05 -18.37
C GLY A 130 -3.33 0.08 -17.58
N PRO A 131 -2.17 0.59 -18.06
CA PRO A 131 -1.37 1.62 -17.39
C PRO A 131 -2.16 2.88 -17.04
N ALA A 132 -3.03 3.34 -17.95
CA ALA A 132 -3.81 4.56 -17.76
C ALA A 132 -4.73 4.49 -16.54
N ASP A 133 -5.29 3.32 -16.22
CA ASP A 133 -6.20 3.17 -15.08
C ASP A 133 -5.46 3.42 -13.75
N PHE A 134 -4.21 2.97 -13.64
CA PHE A 134 -3.38 3.22 -12.45
C PHE A 134 -3.06 4.71 -12.29
N PHE A 135 -2.61 5.37 -13.35
CA PHE A 135 -2.28 6.81 -13.29
C PHE A 135 -3.53 7.67 -13.06
N ASN A 136 -4.64 7.36 -13.75
CA ASN A 136 -5.92 8.05 -13.55
C ASN A 136 -6.44 7.90 -12.11
N LEU A 137 -6.32 6.71 -11.51
CA LEU A 137 -6.72 6.46 -10.12
C LEU A 137 -5.97 7.35 -9.15
N LEU A 138 -4.68 7.61 -9.42
CA LEU A 138 -3.79 8.42 -8.60
C LEU A 138 -3.65 9.86 -9.09
N HIS A 139 -4.55 10.30 -9.97
CA HIS A 139 -4.56 11.64 -10.55
C HIS A 139 -3.18 12.06 -11.10
N ASP A 140 -2.52 11.14 -11.82
CA ASP A 140 -1.19 11.34 -12.40
C ASP A 140 -0.11 11.70 -11.37
N GLY A 141 -0.32 11.32 -10.10
CA GLY A 141 0.52 11.68 -8.97
C GLY A 141 0.44 13.15 -8.60
N LYS A 142 -0.71 13.79 -8.81
CA LYS A 142 -0.92 15.21 -8.50
C LYS A 142 -2.15 15.46 -7.66
N ARG A 143 -2.07 16.49 -6.84
CA ARG A 143 -3.19 17.10 -6.11
C ARG A 143 -3.05 18.62 -6.18
N LEU A 144 -4.11 19.35 -6.48
CA LEU A 144 -4.05 20.79 -6.78
C LEU A 144 -2.95 21.15 -7.82
N ASP A 145 -2.81 20.34 -8.87
CA ASP A 145 -1.76 20.44 -9.90
C ASP A 145 -0.31 20.37 -9.40
N LYS A 146 -0.10 20.04 -8.11
CA LYS A 146 1.20 19.84 -7.50
C LYS A 146 1.51 18.35 -7.36
N PRO A 147 2.78 17.93 -7.49
CA PRO A 147 3.13 16.53 -7.31
C PRO A 147 2.87 16.08 -5.87
N VAL A 148 2.50 14.82 -5.70
CA VAL A 148 2.35 14.18 -4.38
C VAL A 148 3.32 13.02 -4.23
N LEU A 149 3.78 12.81 -3.01
CA LEU A 149 4.56 11.65 -2.61
C LEU A 149 3.61 10.68 -1.92
N PHE A 150 3.76 9.37 -2.12
CA PHE A 150 2.98 8.34 -1.44
C PHE A 150 3.88 7.54 -0.50
N THR A 151 3.36 7.18 0.68
CA THR A 151 4.00 6.22 1.60
C THR A 151 3.34 4.86 1.40
N TYR A 152 4.13 3.78 1.36
CA TYR A 152 3.56 2.44 1.13
C TYR A 152 4.17 1.32 1.97
N ALA A 153 3.40 0.23 2.12
CA ALA A 153 3.88 -1.07 2.56
C ALA A 153 3.31 -2.17 1.64
N ILE A 154 4.12 -3.18 1.34
CA ILE A 154 3.69 -4.42 0.69
C ILE A 154 3.72 -5.51 1.76
N ILE A 155 2.58 -6.15 1.99
CA ILE A 155 2.45 -7.33 2.85
C ILE A 155 1.85 -8.47 2.01
N GLU A 156 1.67 -9.64 2.60
CA GLU A 156 1.17 -10.85 1.90
C GLU A 156 -0.14 -10.63 1.12
N THR A 157 -0.98 -9.69 1.54
CA THR A 157 -2.29 -9.42 0.94
C THR A 157 -2.28 -8.33 -0.12
N GLY A 158 -1.16 -7.65 -0.38
CA GLY A 158 -1.07 -6.63 -1.42
C GLY A 158 -0.22 -5.42 -1.06
N TRP A 159 -0.40 -4.38 -1.87
CA TRP A 159 0.26 -3.09 -1.77
C TRP A 159 -0.69 -2.06 -1.16
N TYR A 160 -0.31 -1.52 -0.01
CA TYR A 160 -1.08 -0.58 0.79
C TYR A 160 -0.38 0.77 0.79
N PHE A 161 -1.07 1.84 0.43
CA PHE A 161 -0.46 3.16 0.38
C PHE A 161 -1.45 4.31 0.56
N SER A 162 -0.91 5.50 0.82
CA SER A 162 -1.64 6.78 0.90
C SER A 162 -0.69 7.94 0.64
N GLU A 163 -1.22 9.14 0.39
CA GLU A 163 -0.39 10.34 0.26
C GLU A 163 0.44 10.62 1.53
N THR A 164 1.72 10.91 1.34
CA THR A 164 2.65 11.33 2.38
C THR A 164 2.27 12.72 2.88
N GLY A 165 2.27 12.89 4.20
CA GLY A 165 1.89 14.16 4.83
C GLY A 165 0.38 14.40 4.95
N ALA A 166 -0.46 13.49 4.43
CA ALA A 166 -1.91 13.55 4.52
C ALA A 166 -2.41 13.93 5.91
N ALA A 167 -3.20 15.01 5.99
CA ALA A 167 -3.73 15.59 7.22
C ALA A 167 -4.46 14.58 8.11
N PHE A 168 -5.22 13.67 7.50
CA PHE A 168 -5.92 12.61 8.21
C PHE A 168 -4.97 11.67 8.98
N PHE A 169 -3.82 11.35 8.39
CA PHE A 169 -2.83 10.42 8.94
C PHE A 169 -1.73 11.12 9.75
N LYS A 170 -1.92 12.37 10.20
CA LYS A 170 -0.91 13.12 10.96
C LYS A 170 -0.74 12.60 12.39
N ASP A 171 -1.81 12.08 12.99
CA ASP A 171 -1.78 11.56 14.36
C ASP A 171 -1.25 10.11 14.46
N ILE A 172 -0.96 9.49 13.31
CA ILE A 172 -0.46 8.12 13.25
C ILE A 172 1.06 8.12 13.37
N LEU A 173 1.55 7.28 14.29
CA LEU A 173 2.97 7.15 14.66
C LEU A 173 3.91 6.86 13.48
N SER A 174 3.44 6.12 12.48
CA SER A 174 4.11 5.91 11.19
C SER A 174 3.11 5.40 10.16
N LYS A 175 3.04 6.04 9.00
CA LYS A 175 2.21 5.57 7.86
C LYS A 175 2.63 4.17 7.40
N HIS A 176 3.92 3.83 7.42
CA HIS A 176 4.39 2.47 7.12
C HIS A 176 3.78 1.44 8.08
N MET A 177 3.72 1.76 9.39
CA MET A 177 3.10 0.88 10.38
C MET A 177 1.59 0.80 10.19
N LEU A 178 0.93 1.90 9.82
CA LEU A 178 -0.49 1.87 9.48
C LEU A 178 -0.73 0.94 8.29
N HIS A 179 -0.02 1.13 7.19
CA HIS A 179 -0.21 0.33 5.97
C HIS A 179 0.08 -1.16 6.19
N SER A 180 1.02 -1.51 7.08
CA SER A 180 1.32 -2.90 7.44
C SER A 180 0.48 -3.46 8.59
N GLY A 181 -0.35 -2.65 9.26
CA GLY A 181 -1.02 -3.06 10.51
C GLY A 181 -0.04 -3.38 11.65
N ALA A 182 1.12 -2.72 11.66
CA ALA A 182 2.23 -2.95 12.58
C ALA A 182 2.67 -4.43 12.64
N GLN A 183 2.71 -5.11 11.49
CA GLN A 183 3.35 -6.42 11.37
C GLN A 183 4.85 -6.32 11.69
N PHE A 184 5.41 -7.34 12.33
CA PHE A 184 6.84 -7.37 12.64
C PHE A 184 7.69 -7.38 11.37
N ASN A 185 7.18 -7.99 10.30
CA ASN A 185 7.83 -8.02 9.01
C ASN A 185 6.86 -7.58 7.92
N VAL A 186 7.42 -7.08 6.82
CA VAL A 186 6.72 -6.77 5.58
C VAL A 186 7.44 -7.40 4.41
N LYS A 187 6.81 -7.52 3.25
CA LYS A 187 7.51 -7.90 2.01
C LYS A 187 8.39 -6.77 1.52
N TYR A 188 7.86 -5.55 1.53
CA TYR A 188 8.63 -4.36 1.22
C TYR A 188 7.95 -3.09 1.76
N ALA A 189 8.65 -1.97 1.80
CA ALA A 189 8.10 -0.69 2.22
C ALA A 189 8.99 0.48 1.79
N GLY A 190 8.37 1.62 1.51
CA GLY A 190 9.08 2.82 1.09
C GLY A 190 8.15 3.97 0.77
N GLU A 191 8.56 4.81 -0.17
CA GLU A 191 7.80 5.88 -0.77
C GLU A 191 7.80 5.74 -2.31
N PHE A 192 6.86 6.40 -2.97
CA PHE A 192 6.84 6.48 -4.43
C PHE A 192 6.19 7.78 -4.91
N HIS A 193 6.48 8.16 -6.15
CA HIS A 193 5.81 9.26 -6.84
C HIS A 193 5.66 8.94 -8.34
N ILE A 194 4.84 9.72 -9.02
CA ILE A 194 4.62 9.61 -10.46
C ILE A 194 5.16 10.88 -11.11
N GLU A 195 5.86 10.72 -12.22
CA GLU A 195 6.31 11.82 -13.07
C GLU A 195 5.76 11.68 -14.48
N GLN A 196 5.52 12.82 -15.12
CA GLN A 196 5.23 12.88 -16.54
C GLN A 196 6.52 13.22 -17.29
N GLU A 197 6.94 12.36 -18.20
CA GLU A 197 8.08 12.62 -19.08
C GLU A 197 7.70 13.65 -20.16
N PRO A 198 8.69 14.33 -20.78
CA PRO A 198 8.43 15.26 -21.89
C PRO A 198 7.69 14.64 -23.09
N SER A 199 7.75 13.32 -23.25
CA SER A 199 6.97 12.56 -24.24
C SER A 199 5.46 12.56 -23.96
N GLY A 200 5.05 12.93 -22.74
CA GLY A 200 3.69 12.84 -22.22
C GLY A 200 3.39 11.53 -21.49
N GLU A 201 4.31 10.56 -21.53
CA GLU A 201 4.19 9.27 -20.85
C GLU A 201 4.44 9.42 -19.34
N PHE A 202 3.74 8.61 -18.54
CA PHE A 202 3.91 8.60 -17.09
C PHE A 202 4.85 7.49 -16.64
N LYS A 203 5.67 7.80 -15.65
CA LYS A 203 6.64 6.90 -15.05
C LYS A 203 6.47 6.86 -13.53
N LEU A 204 6.45 5.65 -12.97
CA LEU A 204 6.40 5.41 -11.53
C LEU A 204 7.83 5.29 -10.99
N PHE A 205 8.16 6.13 -10.02
CA PHE A 205 9.41 6.04 -9.27
C PHE A 205 9.12 5.54 -7.87
N ILE A 206 9.74 4.42 -7.48
CA ILE A 206 9.50 3.77 -6.18
C ILE A 206 10.81 3.48 -5.48
N ASP A 207 10.82 3.56 -4.15
CA ASP A 207 12.03 3.40 -3.36
C ASP A 207 11.86 2.47 -2.14
N ASN A 208 12.94 2.31 -1.37
CA ASN A 208 13.00 1.61 -0.09
C ASN A 208 13.07 2.57 1.12
N ASN A 209 12.57 3.80 0.97
CA ASN A 209 12.61 4.82 2.00
C ASN A 209 11.55 4.59 3.10
N SER A 210 11.79 3.58 3.93
CA SER A 210 11.00 3.32 5.12
C SER A 210 11.85 3.46 6.38
N GLY A 211 11.49 4.40 7.26
CA GLY A 211 12.07 4.48 8.60
C GLY A 211 11.67 3.29 9.48
N THR A 212 10.51 2.68 9.20
CA THR A 212 9.95 1.55 9.95
C THR A 212 10.57 0.20 9.58
N TYR A 213 10.78 -0.10 8.30
CA TYR A 213 11.26 -1.43 7.86
C TYR A 213 12.61 -1.39 7.15
N ALA A 214 12.99 -0.24 6.58
CA ALA A 214 14.28 -0.03 5.91
C ALA A 214 14.76 -1.18 4.99
N PRO A 215 13.93 -1.69 4.04
CA PRO A 215 14.30 -2.85 3.22
C PRO A 215 15.62 -2.67 2.45
N PRO A 216 16.36 -3.76 2.18
CA PRO A 216 17.63 -3.71 1.48
C PRO A 216 17.46 -3.24 0.04
N LYS A 217 18.47 -2.52 -0.47
CA LYS A 217 18.48 -2.03 -1.86
C LYS A 217 18.64 -3.16 -2.87
N GLU A 218 19.19 -4.29 -2.42
CA GLU A 218 19.41 -5.49 -3.20
C GLU A 218 18.10 -6.11 -3.69
N GLU A 219 16.97 -5.77 -3.05
CA GLU A 219 15.61 -6.22 -3.39
C GLU A 219 14.86 -5.28 -4.36
N LEU A 220 15.41 -4.11 -4.68
CA LEU A 220 14.78 -3.16 -5.63
C LEU A 220 14.51 -3.77 -7.02
N PRO A 221 15.40 -4.61 -7.60
CA PRO A 221 15.09 -5.28 -8.87
C PRO A 221 13.88 -6.21 -8.78
N GLN A 222 13.68 -6.89 -7.64
CA GLN A 222 12.55 -7.79 -7.42
C GLN A 222 11.26 -7.00 -7.23
N LEU A 223 11.30 -5.88 -6.50
CA LEU A 223 10.20 -4.94 -6.40
C LEU A 223 9.78 -4.42 -7.78
N LYS A 224 10.76 -4.00 -8.59
CA LYS A 224 10.50 -3.54 -9.96
C LYS A 224 9.81 -4.62 -10.79
N ALA A 225 10.36 -5.84 -10.80
CA ALA A 225 9.81 -6.96 -11.55
C ALA A 225 8.39 -7.35 -11.09
N LEU A 226 8.12 -7.29 -9.77
CA LEU A 226 6.79 -7.52 -9.21
C LEU A 226 5.77 -6.53 -9.79
N LEU A 227 6.10 -5.24 -9.78
CA LEU A 227 5.20 -4.19 -10.25
C LEU A 227 5.06 -4.20 -11.77
N GLU A 228 6.14 -4.42 -12.54
CA GLU A 228 6.06 -4.53 -14.00
C GLU A 228 5.20 -5.71 -14.45
N THR A 229 5.21 -6.81 -13.68
CA THR A 229 4.35 -7.99 -13.93
C THR A 229 2.89 -7.69 -13.62
N ASN A 230 2.63 -6.96 -12.53
CA ASN A 230 1.27 -6.60 -12.10
C ASN A 230 0.66 -5.47 -12.93
N PHE A 231 1.50 -4.61 -13.52
CA PHE A 231 1.06 -3.48 -14.33
C PHE A 231 1.77 -3.46 -15.70
N PRO A 232 1.44 -4.40 -16.60
CA PRO A 232 2.06 -4.45 -17.92
C PRO A 232 1.92 -3.12 -18.67
N GLY A 233 3.07 -2.54 -19.06
CA GLY A 233 3.13 -1.28 -19.81
C GLY A 233 3.32 -0.02 -18.95
N ILE A 234 3.37 -0.13 -17.62
CA ILE A 234 3.83 0.97 -16.77
C ILE A 234 5.36 1.01 -16.77
N ALA A 235 5.95 2.18 -17.05
CA ALA A 235 7.37 2.40 -16.86
C ALA A 235 7.69 2.57 -15.36
N ILE A 236 8.60 1.76 -14.83
CA ILE A 236 8.94 1.75 -13.39
C ILE A 236 10.45 1.94 -13.19
N GLU A 237 10.81 2.88 -12.32
CA GLU A 237 12.16 3.01 -11.77
C GLU A 237 12.16 2.69 -10.28
N ALA A 238 12.97 1.72 -9.88
CA ALA A 238 13.17 1.40 -8.47
C ALA A 238 14.53 1.96 -8.03
N LEU A 239 14.53 2.97 -7.17
CA LEU A 239 15.73 3.70 -6.74
C LEU A 239 15.99 3.47 -5.25
N ASP A 240 17.27 3.37 -4.87
CA ASP A 240 17.61 3.33 -3.45
C ASP A 240 17.40 4.71 -2.81
N ARG A 241 16.89 4.73 -1.58
CA ARG A 241 16.68 5.93 -0.75
C ARG A 241 17.91 6.81 -0.60
N SER A 242 19.12 6.28 -0.80
CA SER A 242 20.35 7.07 -0.75
C SER A 242 20.65 7.85 -2.04
N SER A 243 19.96 7.54 -3.14
CA SER A 243 20.12 8.18 -4.45
C SER A 243 19.98 9.71 -4.34
N PRO A 244 20.96 10.48 -4.86
CA PRO A 244 20.88 11.95 -4.85
C PRO A 244 19.66 12.50 -5.59
N GLU A 245 19.36 11.93 -6.75
CA GLU A 245 18.22 12.34 -7.59
C GLU A 245 16.89 12.15 -6.85
N LEU A 246 16.70 10.99 -6.21
CA LEU A 246 15.50 10.70 -5.44
C LEU A 246 15.35 11.64 -4.23
N LYS A 247 16.46 11.97 -3.55
CA LYS A 247 16.43 12.90 -2.41
C LYS A 247 16.08 14.32 -2.84
N GLU A 248 16.63 14.78 -3.97
CA GLU A 248 16.32 16.08 -4.54
C GLU A 248 14.85 16.13 -4.95
N LYS A 249 14.37 15.09 -5.64
CA LYS A 249 12.97 15.01 -6.06
C LYS A 249 11.99 14.97 -4.89
N ARG A 250 12.29 14.14 -3.88
CA ARG A 250 11.51 14.08 -2.64
C ARG A 250 11.43 15.45 -1.97
N LYS A 251 12.54 16.19 -1.93
CA LYS A 251 12.57 17.55 -1.38
C LYS A 251 11.72 18.51 -2.20
N GLU A 252 11.84 18.49 -3.54
CA GLU A 252 11.02 19.31 -4.45
C GLU A 252 9.53 19.10 -4.20
N ILE A 253 9.09 17.84 -4.10
CA ILE A 253 7.69 17.49 -3.83
C ILE A 253 7.25 18.06 -2.49
N LEU A 254 8.03 17.85 -1.42
CA LEU A 254 7.67 18.34 -0.08
C LEU A 254 7.65 19.87 0.00
N ASP A 255 8.60 20.56 -0.64
CA ASP A 255 8.68 22.01 -0.66
C ASP A 255 7.47 22.64 -1.39
N ALA A 256 6.87 21.94 -2.37
CA ALA A 256 5.63 22.38 -3.04
C ALA A 256 4.41 22.48 -2.09
N TRP A 257 4.46 21.79 -0.95
CA TRP A 257 3.41 21.74 0.08
C TRP A 257 3.75 22.48 1.37
N ALA A 258 4.94 23.10 1.47
CA ALA A 258 5.38 23.83 2.65
C ALA A 258 4.90 25.29 2.73
N ALA A 259 4.04 25.72 1.80
CA ALA A 259 3.55 27.09 1.63
C ALA A 259 2.15 27.32 2.21
#